data_AF-Q6CWH4-F1
#
_entry.id   AF-Q6CWH4-F1
#
_cell.length_a   1.000
_cell.length_b   1.000
_cell.length_c   1.000
_cell.angle_alpha   90.00
_cell.angle_beta   90.00
_cell.angle_gamma   90.00
#
_symmetry.space_group_name_H-M   'P 1'
#
loop_
_entity.id
_entity.type
_entity.pdbx_description
1 polymer ?
#
loop_
_entity_poly.entity_id
_entity_poly.type
_entity_poly.pdbx_seq_one_letter_code
_entity_poly.pdbx_strand_id
1 'polypeptide(L)'
;MLRMNAQEEESPMDTQQLAYIAALKRELTAKEQLLRQTIQACNRAEANLNTDVVNYRVWDQLAQRQMYTSSRSDPIGIASLKQSLQVDNKQSIFNETEQFLVEMVNKQKQFNADMSSLIVMLQERLRDENQSPENAGDPIGMIQEMKSKIFDLIRNHMAVDISTPIYSADIAAADMTNLMRRLINGDSTLTVHDFQPDCMNLFRILDTAYLLQKIDMNGTIYVKLEDLT
;
A
#
# COMPACT_ATOMS: atom_id res chain seq x y z
N MET A 1 -81.71 6.42 34.31
CA MET A 1 -81.20 7.76 33.96
C MET A 1 -80.16 8.13 35.01
N LEU A 2 -78.87 8.18 34.64
CA LEU A 2 -78.06 9.43 34.55
C LEU A 2 -77.87 10.08 35.95
N ARG A 3 -76.69 10.25 36.55
CA ARG A 3 -75.29 10.36 36.08
C ARG A 3 -74.36 9.91 37.23
N MET A 4 -73.38 9.07 36.95
CA MET A 4 -72.16 9.00 37.77
C MET A 4 -71.14 9.93 37.12
N ASN A 5 -70.85 11.06 37.78
CA ASN A 5 -69.65 11.85 37.48
C ASN A 5 -68.47 11.10 38.12
N ALA A 6 -67.74 10.32 37.32
CA ALA A 6 -66.40 9.90 37.69
C ALA A 6 -65.47 11.10 37.42
N GLN A 7 -65.08 11.80 38.48
CA GLN A 7 -63.91 12.66 38.43
C GLN A 7 -62.69 11.74 38.25
N GLU A 8 -61.99 11.87 37.12
CA GLU A 8 -60.64 11.37 36.96
C GLU A 8 -59.74 12.11 37.96
N GLU A 9 -59.35 11.45 39.06
CA GLU A 9 -58.30 11.96 39.94
C GLU A 9 -56.96 11.86 39.21
N GLU A 10 -56.52 12.97 38.61
CA GLU A 10 -55.15 13.10 38.11
C GLU A 10 -54.15 12.78 39.23
N SER A 11 -53.15 11.95 38.92
CA SER A 11 -52.08 11.60 39.86
C SER A 11 -51.35 12.88 40.30
N PRO A 12 -51.16 13.12 41.62
CA PRO A 12 -50.54 14.35 42.12
C PRO A 12 -49.11 14.57 41.60
N MET A 13 -48.44 13.51 41.13
CA MET A 13 -47.12 13.56 40.51
C MET A 13 -47.14 14.25 39.13
N ASP A 14 -48.18 14.01 38.34
CA ASP A 14 -48.30 14.56 36.98
C ASP A 14 -48.65 16.06 37.05
N THR A 15 -49.49 16.45 38.01
CA THR A 15 -49.83 17.86 38.27
C THR A 15 -48.60 18.68 38.69
N GLN A 16 -47.69 18.10 39.48
CA GLN A 16 -46.45 18.77 39.91
C GLN A 16 -45.45 18.95 38.76
N GLN A 17 -45.30 17.94 37.89
CA GLN A 17 -44.43 18.05 36.71
C GLN A 17 -44.95 19.10 35.73
N LEU A 18 -46.26 19.15 35.50
CA LEU A 18 -46.88 20.17 34.65
C LEU A 18 -46.71 21.57 35.22
N ALA A 19 -46.87 21.75 36.53
CA ALA A 19 -46.62 23.01 37.21
C ALA A 19 -45.15 23.46 37.07
N TYR A 20 -44.20 22.52 37.19
CA TYR A 20 -42.77 22.79 36.98
C TYR A 20 -42.46 23.19 35.54
N ILE A 21 -43.04 22.52 34.54
CA ILE A 21 -42.90 22.87 33.12
C ILE A 21 -43.47 24.26 32.84
N ALA A 22 -44.63 24.59 33.42
CA ALA A 22 -45.24 25.91 33.28
C ALA A 22 -44.35 27.01 33.91
N ALA A 23 -43.78 26.75 35.09
CA ALA A 23 -42.83 27.65 35.74
C ALA A 23 -41.56 27.85 34.89
N LEU A 24 -40.99 26.77 34.33
CA LEU A 24 -39.85 26.83 33.41
C LEU A 24 -40.15 27.71 32.18
N LYS A 25 -41.30 27.52 31.53
CA LYS A 25 -41.69 28.32 30.36
C LYS A 25 -41.85 29.81 30.70
N ARG A 26 -42.44 30.10 31.86
CA ARG A 26 -42.62 31.47 32.35
C ARG A 26 -41.28 32.17 32.60
N GLU A 27 -40.38 31.51 33.32
CA GLU A 27 -39.04 32.04 33.61
C GLU A 27 -38.20 32.18 32.34
N LEU A 28 -38.31 31.24 31.40
CA LEU A 28 -37.64 31.33 30.09
C LEU A 28 -38.12 32.56 29.31
N THR A 29 -39.44 32.77 29.22
CA THR A 29 -40.01 33.94 28.55
C THR A 29 -39.57 35.25 29.21
N ALA A 30 -39.54 35.30 30.55
CA ALA A 30 -39.08 36.46 31.29
C ALA A 30 -37.59 36.77 31.03
N LYS A 31 -36.73 35.74 31.01
CA LYS A 31 -35.30 35.87 30.69
C LYS A 31 -35.07 36.32 29.26
N GLU A 32 -35.84 35.80 28.30
CA GLU A 32 -35.79 36.26 26.90
C GLU A 32 -36.17 37.73 26.77
N GLN A 33 -37.21 38.18 27.49
CA GLN A 33 -37.61 39.59 27.51
C GLN A 33 -36.53 40.48 28.13
N LEU A 34 -35.95 40.07 29.26
CA LEU A 34 -34.85 40.77 29.91
C LEU A 34 -33.64 40.90 28.96
N LEU A 35 -33.28 39.80 28.28
CA LEU A 35 -32.19 39.79 27.31
C LEU A 35 -32.46 40.76 26.16
N ARG A 36 -33.67 40.74 25.58
CA ARG A 36 -34.07 41.69 24.52
C ARG A 36 -33.98 43.14 24.98
N GLN A 37 -34.49 43.44 26.19
CA GLN A 37 -34.40 44.78 26.76
C GLN A 37 -32.94 45.21 27.01
N THR A 38 -32.10 44.28 27.48
CA THR A 38 -30.68 44.53 27.74
C THR A 38 -29.94 44.83 26.44
N ILE A 39 -30.15 44.03 25.39
CA ILE A 39 -29.57 44.26 24.06
C ILE A 39 -30.02 45.62 23.52
N GLN A 40 -31.31 45.95 23.62
CA GLN A 40 -31.80 47.26 23.18
C GLN A 40 -31.19 48.42 23.96
N ALA A 41 -30.98 48.26 25.27
CA ALA A 41 -30.31 49.26 26.10
C ALA A 41 -28.83 49.41 25.73
N CYS A 42 -28.12 48.31 25.49
CA CYS A 42 -26.73 48.32 25.01
C CYS A 42 -26.63 49.03 23.66
N ASN A 43 -27.47 48.68 22.67
CA ASN A 43 -27.44 49.30 21.35
C ASN A 43 -27.71 50.83 21.41
N ARG A 44 -28.58 51.28 22.33
CA ARG A 44 -28.83 52.71 22.56
C ARG A 44 -27.64 53.40 23.24
N ALA A 45 -26.94 52.70 24.13
CA ALA A 45 -25.75 53.22 24.78
C ALA A 45 -24.58 53.31 23.80
N GLU A 46 -24.38 52.31 22.95
CA GLU A 46 -23.34 52.28 21.90
C GLU A 46 -23.45 53.45 20.92
N ALA A 47 -24.67 53.88 20.58
CA ALA A 47 -24.89 55.06 19.73
C ALA A 47 -24.29 56.36 20.28
N ASN A 48 -23.96 56.41 21.58
CA ASN A 48 -23.42 57.59 22.27
C ASN A 48 -22.00 57.36 22.84
N LEU A 49 -21.34 56.24 22.50
CA LEU A 49 -20.08 55.83 23.12
C LEU A 49 -18.89 55.92 22.16
N ASN A 50 -17.76 56.41 22.68
CA ASN A 50 -16.48 56.41 21.97
C ASN A 50 -15.81 55.04 22.23
N THR A 51 -15.67 54.21 21.19
CA THR A 51 -15.30 52.78 21.30
C THR A 51 -13.85 52.51 21.73
N ASP A 52 -12.99 53.52 21.70
CA ASP A 52 -11.54 53.32 21.84
C ASP A 52 -10.97 53.52 23.26
N VAL A 53 -11.81 53.78 24.27
CA VAL A 53 -11.33 54.03 25.64
C VAL A 53 -11.99 53.09 26.64
N VAL A 54 -11.22 52.09 27.09
CA VAL A 54 -11.61 51.18 28.16
C VAL A 54 -11.23 51.77 29.52
N ASN A 55 -12.22 52.00 30.38
CA ASN A 55 -11.97 52.47 31.75
C ASN A 55 -11.76 51.29 32.72
N TYR A 56 -10.50 50.93 32.97
CA TYR A 56 -10.12 49.81 33.83
C TYR A 56 -10.65 49.92 35.27
N ARG A 57 -10.79 51.13 35.83
CA ARG A 57 -11.35 51.31 37.19
C ARG A 57 -12.82 50.92 37.28
N VAL A 58 -13.58 51.13 36.20
CA VAL A 58 -14.99 50.72 36.13
C VAL A 58 -15.10 49.22 35.94
N TRP A 59 -14.17 48.60 35.21
CA TRP A 59 -14.08 47.15 35.07
C TRP A 59 -13.81 46.45 36.40
N ASP A 60 -12.90 46.97 37.22
CA ASP A 60 -12.62 46.42 38.56
C ASP A 60 -13.87 46.50 39.46
N GLN A 61 -14.65 47.59 39.37
CA GLN A 61 -15.92 47.72 40.08
C GLN A 61 -16.99 46.77 39.55
N LEU A 62 -17.03 46.52 38.24
CA LEU A 62 -17.96 45.59 37.62
C LEU A 62 -17.70 44.15 38.06
N ALA A 63 -16.42 43.75 38.11
CA ALA A 63 -16.02 42.40 38.53
C ALA A 63 -16.44 42.07 39.97
N GLN A 64 -16.58 43.09 40.83
CA GLN A 64 -17.00 42.93 42.21
C GLN A 64 -18.51 42.82 42.38
N ARG A 65 -19.31 43.09 41.33
CA ARG A 65 -20.77 43.16 41.43
C ARG A 65 -21.46 42.07 40.61
N GLN A 66 -22.33 41.30 41.26
CA GLN A 66 -23.23 40.40 40.57
C GLN A 66 -24.33 41.19 39.84
N MET A 67 -24.38 41.08 38.51
CA MET A 67 -25.34 41.80 37.66
C MET A 67 -26.72 41.14 37.58
N TYR A 68 -26.78 39.82 37.79
CA TYR A 68 -28.02 39.06 37.73
C TYR A 68 -28.10 38.09 38.91
N THR A 69 -29.18 38.19 39.67
CA THR A 69 -29.50 37.29 40.77
C THR A 69 -30.77 36.54 40.43
N SER A 70 -30.71 35.21 40.46
CA SER A 70 -31.89 34.36 40.22
C SER A 70 -32.91 34.52 41.33
N SER A 71 -34.19 34.55 40.96
CA SER A 71 -35.30 34.54 41.91
C SER A 71 -35.41 33.18 42.61
N ARG A 72 -36.06 33.13 43.79
CA ARG A 72 -36.28 31.87 44.52
C ARG A 72 -37.10 30.83 43.74
N SER A 73 -37.91 31.28 42.79
CA SER A 73 -38.72 30.45 41.89
C SER A 73 -37.98 29.99 40.64
N ASP A 74 -36.72 30.43 40.43
CA ASP A 74 -35.98 30.15 39.20
C ASP A 74 -35.46 28.71 39.20
N PRO A 75 -35.91 27.86 38.26
CA PRO A 75 -35.48 26.47 38.16
C PRO A 75 -34.07 26.29 37.56
N ILE A 76 -33.29 27.36 37.39
CA ILE A 76 -31.96 27.36 36.74
C ILE A 76 -30.98 26.35 37.35
N GLY A 77 -31.01 26.14 38.67
CA GLY A 77 -30.09 25.19 39.32
C GLY A 77 -30.32 23.74 38.86
N ILE A 78 -31.58 23.32 38.80
CA ILE A 78 -31.94 21.96 38.35
C ILE A 78 -31.70 21.82 36.85
N ALA A 79 -32.04 22.84 36.05
CA ALA A 79 -31.80 22.84 34.61
C ALA A 79 -30.31 22.73 34.27
N SER A 80 -29.45 23.50 34.95
CA SER A 80 -28.00 23.46 34.76
C SER A 80 -27.41 22.13 35.17
N LEU A 81 -27.80 21.58 36.33
CA LEU A 81 -27.32 20.27 36.77
C LEU A 81 -27.73 19.16 35.80
N LYS A 82 -28.99 19.16 35.35
CA LYS A 82 -29.46 18.18 34.37
C LYS A 82 -28.66 18.28 33.08
N GLN A 83 -28.41 19.48 32.57
CA GLN A 83 -27.62 19.66 31.36
C GLN A 83 -26.18 19.19 31.56
N SER A 84 -25.52 19.57 32.65
CA SER A 84 -24.15 19.12 32.96
C SER A 84 -24.03 17.61 33.13
N LEU A 85 -25.05 16.96 33.70
CA LEU A 85 -25.11 15.50 33.86
C LEU A 85 -25.48 14.77 32.56
N GLN A 86 -26.21 15.43 31.65
CA GLN A 86 -26.62 14.89 30.35
C GLN A 86 -25.61 15.13 29.22
N VAL A 87 -24.55 15.91 29.45
CA VAL A 87 -23.36 15.91 28.59
C VAL A 87 -22.66 14.56 28.82
N ASP A 88 -23.28 13.54 28.24
CA ASP A 88 -22.93 12.13 28.36
C ASP A 88 -21.54 11.95 27.77
N ASN A 89 -20.60 11.58 28.63
CA ASN A 89 -19.26 11.08 28.29
C ASN A 89 -19.32 9.68 27.62
N LYS A 90 -20.46 9.32 27.00
CA LYS A 90 -20.71 8.01 26.39
C LYS A 90 -20.04 7.83 25.02
N GLN A 91 -19.57 8.91 24.42
CA GLN A 91 -18.79 8.87 23.18
C GLN A 91 -17.29 8.63 23.40
N SER A 92 -16.82 8.70 24.63
CA SER A 92 -15.46 8.33 24.99
C SER A 92 -15.53 7.07 25.81
N ILE A 93 -14.83 6.03 25.36
CA ILE A 93 -14.12 4.98 26.12
C ILE A 93 -14.04 3.77 25.18
N PHE A 94 -13.12 3.90 24.24
CA PHE A 94 -12.28 2.83 23.71
C PHE A 94 -12.85 1.65 22.92
N ASN A 95 -14.16 1.43 22.80
CA ASN A 95 -14.67 0.21 22.12
C ASN A 95 -14.15 0.01 20.68
N GLU A 96 -14.14 1.06 19.85
CA GLU A 96 -13.67 0.93 18.46
C GLU A 96 -12.14 0.79 18.38
N THR A 97 -11.40 1.56 19.18
CA THR A 97 -9.94 1.46 19.25
C THR A 97 -9.47 0.13 19.83
N GLU A 98 -10.20 -0.44 20.79
CA GLU A 98 -9.89 -1.73 21.40
C GLU A 98 -10.11 -2.87 20.41
N GLN A 99 -11.22 -2.86 19.67
CA GLN A 99 -11.47 -3.84 18.60
C GLN A 99 -10.38 -3.79 17.52
N PHE A 100 -10.00 -2.58 17.09
CA PHE A 100 -8.92 -2.40 16.12
C PHE A 100 -7.57 -2.94 16.63
N LEU A 101 -7.22 -2.66 17.89
CA LEU A 101 -5.99 -3.15 18.50
C LEU A 101 -5.97 -4.67 18.64
N VAL A 102 -7.09 -5.29 19.01
CA VAL A 102 -7.22 -6.76 19.08
C VAL A 102 -7.02 -7.39 17.70
N GLU A 103 -7.61 -6.82 16.66
CA GLU A 103 -7.43 -7.30 15.29
C GLU A 103 -5.97 -7.18 14.84
N MET A 104 -5.33 -6.04 15.13
CA MET A 104 -3.92 -5.80 14.82
C MET A 104 -3.00 -6.80 15.52
N VAL A 105 -3.23 -7.09 16.80
CA VAL A 105 -2.46 -8.07 17.56
C VAL A 105 -2.60 -9.47 16.95
N ASN A 106 -3.81 -9.85 16.52
CA ASN A 106 -4.02 -11.15 15.89
C ASN A 106 -3.29 -11.26 14.54
N LYS A 107 -3.32 -10.20 13.72
CA LYS A 107 -2.56 -10.15 12.45
C LYS A 107 -1.05 -10.25 12.71
N GLN A 108 -0.54 -9.55 13.71
CA GLN A 108 0.89 -9.60 14.04
C GLN A 108 1.32 -10.98 14.53
N LYS A 109 0.47 -11.67 15.32
CA LYS A 109 0.74 -13.05 15.75
C LYS A 109 0.82 -14.00 14.57
N GLN A 110 -0.10 -13.88 13.62
CA GLN A 110 -0.09 -14.71 12.41
C GLN A 110 1.16 -14.45 11.56
N PHE A 111 1.48 -13.18 11.31
CA PHE A 111 2.69 -12.81 10.57
C PHE A 111 3.97 -13.35 11.24
N ASN A 112 4.07 -13.28 12.57
CA ASN A 112 5.21 -13.82 13.29
C ASN A 112 5.31 -15.34 13.18
N ALA A 113 4.18 -16.06 13.13
CA ALA A 113 4.16 -17.50 12.91
C ALA A 113 4.63 -17.85 11.49
N ASP A 114 4.15 -17.12 10.48
CA ASP A 114 4.54 -17.31 9.08
C ASP A 114 6.04 -17.03 8.88
N MET A 115 6.56 -15.95 9.48
CA MET A 115 7.99 -15.62 9.46
C MET A 115 8.83 -16.69 10.17
N SER A 116 8.34 -17.25 11.28
CA SER A 116 9.03 -18.34 11.96
C SER A 116 9.11 -19.58 11.06
N SER A 117 8.01 -19.90 10.35
CA SER A 117 8.00 -21.00 9.39
C SER A 117 8.96 -20.75 8.22
N LEU A 118 9.00 -19.52 7.68
CA LEU A 118 9.94 -19.13 6.63
C LEU A 118 11.39 -19.31 7.09
N ILE A 119 11.72 -18.90 8.30
CA ILE A 119 13.06 -19.07 8.87
C ILE A 119 13.44 -20.55 8.94
N VAL A 120 12.53 -21.43 9.37
CA VAL A 120 12.77 -22.88 9.38
C VAL A 120 13.05 -23.40 7.98
N MET A 121 12.23 -23.02 6.99
CA MET A 121 12.44 -23.44 5.59
C MET A 121 13.78 -22.95 5.03
N LEU A 122 14.17 -21.71 5.35
CA LEU A 122 15.46 -21.16 4.93
C LEU A 122 16.64 -21.86 5.61
N GLN A 123 16.50 -22.23 6.89
CA GLN A 123 17.52 -23.00 7.61
C GLN A 123 17.65 -24.42 7.05
N GLU A 124 16.54 -25.08 6.70
CA GLU A 124 16.54 -26.37 6.02
C GLU A 124 17.23 -26.26 4.66
N ARG A 125 16.88 -25.25 3.86
CA ARG A 125 17.52 -24.99 2.56
C ARG A 125 19.02 -24.74 2.70
N LEU A 126 19.46 -23.93 3.66
CA LEU A 126 20.88 -23.72 3.91
C LEU A 126 21.59 -25.01 4.35
N ARG A 127 20.91 -25.87 5.11
CA ARG A 127 21.46 -27.17 5.50
C ARG A 127 21.61 -28.10 4.30
N ASP A 128 20.69 -28.03 3.34
CA ASP A 128 20.70 -28.83 2.10
C ASP A 128 21.68 -28.26 1.05
N GLU A 129 21.81 -26.94 0.93
CA GLU A 129 22.84 -26.25 0.11
C GLU A 129 24.26 -26.52 0.63
N ASN A 130 24.45 -26.78 1.94
CA ASN A 130 25.74 -27.23 2.47
C ASN A 130 26.04 -28.71 2.16
N GLN A 131 25.10 -29.47 1.58
CA GLN A 131 25.28 -30.89 1.22
C GLN A 131 25.35 -31.15 -0.29
N SER A 132 24.90 -30.20 -1.12
CA SER A 132 25.17 -30.23 -2.56
C SER A 132 26.14 -29.12 -2.91
N PRO A 133 27.27 -29.39 -3.58
CA PRO A 133 27.99 -28.33 -4.23
C PRO A 133 27.07 -27.81 -5.33
N GLU A 134 26.30 -26.74 -5.02
CA GLU A 134 25.76 -25.92 -6.08
C GLU A 134 26.97 -25.55 -6.95
N ASN A 135 26.91 -25.97 -8.21
CA ASN A 135 27.80 -25.53 -9.26
C ASN A 135 27.63 -24.01 -9.43
N ALA A 136 28.11 -23.23 -8.47
CA ALA A 136 28.63 -21.90 -8.70
C ALA A 136 29.93 -22.11 -9.49
N GLY A 137 29.74 -22.56 -10.74
CA GLY A 137 30.84 -22.82 -11.65
C GLY A 137 31.59 -21.51 -11.82
N ASP A 138 32.90 -21.57 -11.61
CA ASP A 138 33.83 -20.62 -12.17
C ASP A 138 33.34 -20.27 -13.60
N PRO A 139 33.08 -18.99 -13.93
CA PRO A 139 32.59 -18.63 -15.26
C PRO A 139 33.48 -19.20 -16.38
N ILE A 140 34.77 -19.41 -16.11
CA ILE A 140 35.70 -20.07 -17.02
C ILE A 140 35.36 -21.56 -17.17
N GLY A 141 35.07 -22.25 -16.07
CA GLY A 141 34.64 -23.65 -16.04
C GLY A 141 33.31 -23.87 -16.77
N MET A 142 32.33 -22.98 -16.58
CA MET A 142 31.04 -23.06 -17.29
C MET A 142 31.19 -22.83 -18.80
N ILE A 143 32.02 -21.87 -19.22
CA ILE A 143 32.33 -21.63 -20.63
C ILE A 143 33.04 -22.86 -21.24
N GLN A 144 33.97 -23.47 -20.50
CA GLN A 144 34.69 -24.65 -20.96
C GLN A 144 33.77 -25.88 -21.07
N GLU A 145 32.86 -26.07 -20.10
CA GLU A 145 31.85 -27.13 -20.15
C GLU A 145 30.87 -26.92 -21.30
N MET A 146 30.40 -25.69 -21.53
CA MET A 146 29.49 -25.36 -22.64
C MET A 146 30.18 -25.57 -23.99
N LYS A 147 31.46 -25.19 -24.12
CA LYS A 147 32.27 -25.50 -25.31
C LYS A 147 32.38 -27.01 -25.53
N SER A 148 32.63 -27.79 -24.49
CA SER A 148 32.68 -29.26 -24.59
C SER A 148 31.35 -29.81 -25.09
N LYS A 149 30.22 -29.39 -24.50
CA LYS A 149 28.88 -29.86 -24.89
C LYS A 149 28.54 -29.51 -26.34
N ILE A 150 28.93 -28.33 -26.83
CA ILE A 150 28.72 -27.94 -28.22
C ILE A 150 29.54 -28.83 -29.16
N PHE A 151 30.81 -29.10 -28.83
CA PHE A 151 31.65 -29.98 -29.65
C PHE A 151 31.21 -31.44 -29.59
N ASP A 152 30.70 -31.90 -28.45
CA ASP A 152 30.09 -33.23 -28.31
C ASP A 152 28.81 -33.35 -29.13
N LEU A 153 27.98 -32.31 -29.18
CA LEU A 153 26.78 -32.26 -30.03
C LEU A 153 27.15 -32.33 -31.52
N ILE A 154 28.17 -31.58 -31.93
CA ILE A 154 28.66 -31.60 -33.33
C ILE A 154 29.16 -32.99 -33.68
N ARG A 155 30.00 -33.60 -32.83
CA ARG A 155 30.61 -34.90 -33.10
C ARG A 155 29.61 -36.05 -33.10
N ASN A 156 28.69 -36.08 -32.13
CA ASN A 156 27.82 -37.23 -31.91
C ASN A 156 26.49 -37.17 -32.69
N HIS A 157 26.06 -35.97 -33.10
CA HIS A 157 24.78 -35.80 -33.79
C HIS A 157 24.96 -35.17 -35.18
N MET A 158 25.49 -33.95 -35.26
CA MET A 158 25.51 -33.23 -36.55
C MET A 158 26.46 -33.85 -37.59
N ALA A 159 27.63 -34.32 -37.16
CA ALA A 159 28.61 -34.95 -38.03
C ALA A 159 28.16 -36.32 -38.55
N VAL A 160 27.33 -37.02 -37.77
CA VAL A 160 26.73 -38.31 -38.18
C VAL A 160 25.69 -38.07 -39.28
N ASP A 161 24.87 -37.04 -39.15
CA ASP A 161 23.83 -36.67 -40.12
C ASP A 161 24.38 -36.17 -41.46
N ILE A 162 25.61 -35.64 -41.47
CA ILE A 162 26.29 -35.10 -42.66
C ILE A 162 27.24 -36.13 -43.28
N SER A 163 27.56 -37.22 -42.58
CA SER A 163 28.51 -38.23 -43.06
C SER A 163 28.01 -38.95 -44.32
N THR A 164 28.92 -39.18 -45.26
CA THR A 164 28.68 -39.96 -46.48
C THR A 164 29.68 -41.10 -46.57
N PRO A 165 29.50 -42.11 -47.44
CA PRO A 165 30.45 -43.22 -47.59
C PRO A 165 31.89 -42.78 -47.95
N ILE A 166 32.05 -41.57 -48.51
CA ILE A 166 33.33 -40.98 -48.92
C ILE A 166 33.81 -39.94 -47.87
N TYR A 167 32.89 -39.40 -47.06
CA TYR A 167 33.15 -38.39 -46.03
C TYR A 167 32.76 -38.94 -44.65
N SER A 168 33.73 -39.51 -43.95
CA SER A 168 33.47 -40.16 -42.66
C SER A 168 33.04 -39.15 -41.59
N ALA A 169 32.26 -39.63 -40.62
CA ALA A 169 31.77 -38.81 -39.51
C ALA A 169 32.91 -38.14 -38.70
N ASP A 170 34.09 -38.76 -38.63
CA ASP A 170 35.25 -38.17 -37.96
C ASP A 170 35.83 -36.97 -38.72
N ILE A 171 35.84 -37.01 -40.06
CA ILE A 171 36.30 -35.91 -40.91
C ILE A 171 35.27 -34.78 -40.86
N ALA A 172 33.98 -35.12 -40.96
CA ALA A 172 32.86 -34.18 -40.79
C ALA A 172 32.91 -33.46 -39.44
N ALA A 173 33.12 -34.20 -38.36
CA ALA A 173 33.23 -33.63 -37.02
C ALA A 173 34.42 -32.68 -36.90
N ALA A 174 35.58 -33.02 -37.48
CA ALA A 174 36.77 -32.18 -37.43
C ALA A 174 36.58 -30.86 -38.19
N ASP A 175 36.01 -30.91 -39.40
CA ASP A 175 35.80 -29.73 -40.24
C ASP A 175 34.73 -28.80 -39.65
N MET A 176 33.60 -29.35 -39.19
CA MET A 176 32.56 -28.59 -38.50
C MET A 176 33.05 -27.98 -37.19
N THR A 177 33.86 -28.70 -36.42
CA THR A 177 34.48 -28.20 -35.18
C THR A 177 35.43 -27.05 -35.47
N ASN A 178 36.22 -27.14 -36.54
CA ASN A 178 37.13 -26.07 -36.95
C ASN A 178 36.38 -24.82 -37.41
N LEU A 179 35.30 -24.97 -38.19
CA LEU A 179 34.44 -23.86 -38.61
C LEU A 179 33.76 -23.19 -37.40
N MET A 180 33.19 -23.97 -36.48
CA MET A 180 32.59 -23.43 -35.26
C MET A 180 33.61 -22.73 -34.35
N ARG A 181 34.84 -23.25 -34.26
CA ARG A 181 35.93 -22.59 -33.52
C ARG A 181 36.31 -21.25 -34.15
N ARG A 182 36.39 -21.17 -35.49
CA ARG A 182 36.67 -19.91 -36.22
C ARG A 182 35.55 -18.89 -36.02
N LEU A 183 34.29 -19.32 -36.07
CA LEU A 183 33.13 -18.49 -35.79
C LEU A 183 33.16 -17.94 -34.36
N ILE A 184 33.27 -18.82 -33.34
CA ILE A 184 33.26 -18.44 -31.92
C ILE A 184 34.41 -17.49 -31.57
N ASN A 185 35.58 -17.65 -32.21
CA ASN A 185 36.74 -16.79 -32.00
C ASN A 185 36.67 -15.45 -32.77
N GLY A 186 35.60 -15.20 -33.53
CA GLY A 186 35.40 -13.94 -34.25
C GLY A 186 36.31 -13.76 -35.47
N ASP A 187 36.62 -14.83 -36.19
CA ASP A 187 37.43 -14.76 -37.41
C ASP A 187 36.75 -13.85 -38.47
N SER A 188 37.41 -12.75 -38.83
CA SER A 188 36.92 -11.78 -39.81
C SER A 188 37.18 -12.19 -41.27
N THR A 189 37.92 -13.28 -41.48
CA THR A 189 38.29 -13.79 -42.81
C THR A 189 37.43 -14.94 -43.28
N LEU A 190 36.46 -15.38 -42.46
CA LEU A 190 35.58 -16.51 -42.79
C LEU A 190 34.60 -16.11 -43.90
N THR A 191 34.58 -16.90 -44.97
CA THR A 191 33.73 -16.71 -46.13
C THR A 191 32.71 -17.84 -46.27
N VAL A 192 31.65 -17.61 -47.03
CA VAL A 192 30.69 -18.67 -47.38
C VAL A 192 31.38 -19.84 -48.13
N HIS A 193 32.48 -19.57 -48.84
CA HIS A 193 33.23 -20.60 -49.57
C HIS A 193 34.06 -21.52 -48.65
N ASP A 194 34.35 -21.10 -47.42
CA ASP A 194 34.98 -21.98 -46.41
C ASP A 194 34.03 -23.09 -45.95
N PHE A 195 32.71 -22.88 -46.10
CA PHE A 195 31.72 -23.94 -45.95
C PHE A 195 31.69 -24.75 -47.26
N GLN A 196 32.60 -25.71 -47.35
CA GLN A 196 32.63 -26.69 -48.44
C GLN A 196 31.25 -27.37 -48.60
N PRO A 197 30.94 -27.98 -49.77
CA PRO A 197 29.61 -28.52 -50.08
C PRO A 197 29.04 -29.43 -48.97
N ASP A 198 29.91 -30.18 -48.31
CA ASP A 198 29.56 -31.12 -47.25
C ASP A 198 29.19 -30.42 -45.93
N CYS A 199 29.79 -29.26 -45.62
CA CYS A 199 29.49 -28.48 -44.41
C CYS A 199 28.44 -27.38 -44.62
N MET A 200 27.82 -27.30 -45.80
CA MET A 200 26.90 -26.21 -46.14
C MET A 200 25.56 -26.29 -45.39
N ASN A 201 25.20 -27.47 -44.88
CA ASN A 201 24.06 -27.64 -43.99
C ASN A 201 24.23 -26.92 -42.65
N LEU A 202 25.46 -26.86 -42.12
CA LEU A 202 25.77 -26.10 -40.91
C LEU A 202 25.54 -24.60 -41.14
N PHE A 203 26.02 -24.07 -42.27
CA PHE A 203 25.77 -22.68 -42.66
C PHE A 203 24.27 -22.39 -42.76
N ARG A 204 23.50 -23.29 -43.40
CA ARG A 204 22.05 -23.14 -43.53
C ARG A 204 21.35 -23.11 -42.17
N ILE A 205 21.73 -23.99 -41.25
CA ILE A 205 21.15 -24.03 -39.89
C ILE A 205 21.43 -22.71 -39.17
N LEU A 206 22.68 -22.25 -39.18
CA LEU A 206 23.09 -21.01 -38.53
C LEU A 206 22.43 -19.77 -39.15
N ASP A 207 22.23 -19.77 -40.47
CA ASP A 207 21.51 -18.72 -41.20
C ASP A 207 20.00 -18.72 -40.89
N THR A 208 19.36 -19.91 -40.87
CA THR A 208 17.94 -20.03 -40.50
C THR A 208 17.67 -19.68 -39.04
N ALA A 209 18.68 -19.85 -38.18
CA ALA A 209 18.62 -19.46 -36.78
C ALA A 209 18.92 -17.97 -36.56
N TYR A 210 19.18 -17.20 -37.63
CA TYR A 210 19.59 -15.80 -37.58
C TYR A 210 20.82 -15.56 -36.70
N LEU A 211 21.75 -16.52 -36.64
CA LEU A 211 22.95 -16.40 -35.82
C LEU A 211 24.14 -15.79 -36.57
N LEU A 212 23.97 -15.49 -37.88
CA LEU A 212 25.05 -15.05 -38.75
C LEU A 212 24.78 -13.67 -39.34
N GLN A 213 25.78 -12.79 -39.24
CA GLN A 213 25.85 -11.55 -39.99
C GLN A 213 26.64 -11.77 -41.29
N LYS A 214 26.02 -11.41 -42.42
CA LYS A 214 26.63 -11.50 -43.75
C LYS A 214 27.09 -10.12 -44.22
N ILE A 215 28.37 -10.00 -44.55
CA ILE A 215 28.97 -8.76 -45.05
C ILE A 215 29.49 -9.02 -46.47
N ASP A 216 28.92 -8.36 -47.46
CA ASP A 216 29.39 -8.44 -48.85
C ASP A 216 30.52 -7.44 -49.07
N MET A 217 31.71 -7.92 -49.42
CA MET A 217 32.81 -7.10 -49.90
C MET A 217 33.30 -7.64 -51.24
N ASN A 218 33.16 -6.82 -52.29
CA ASN A 218 33.64 -7.11 -53.64
C ASN A 218 33.14 -8.48 -54.20
N GLY A 219 31.89 -8.86 -53.91
CA GLY A 219 31.29 -10.09 -54.41
C GLY A 219 31.66 -11.35 -53.62
N THR A 220 32.41 -11.21 -52.52
CA THR A 220 32.68 -12.28 -51.56
C THR A 220 31.89 -12.03 -50.29
N ILE A 221 31.09 -13.02 -49.89
CA ILE A 221 30.25 -12.94 -48.68
C ILE A 221 31.06 -13.43 -47.48
N TYR A 222 31.39 -12.51 -46.58
CA TYR A 222 32.01 -12.78 -45.29
C TYR A 222 30.94 -13.07 -44.24
N VAL A 223 31.25 -13.99 -43.33
CA VAL A 223 30.31 -14.51 -42.33
C VAL A 223 30.88 -14.28 -40.94
N LYS A 224 30.09 -13.66 -40.06
CA LYS A 224 30.40 -13.49 -38.63
C LYS A 224 29.22 -13.96 -37.78
N LEU A 225 29.48 -14.38 -36.54
CA LEU A 225 28.40 -14.55 -35.56
C LEU A 225 27.79 -13.18 -35.23
N GLU A 226 26.47 -13.12 -35.11
CA GLU A 226 25.79 -11.93 -34.63
C GLU A 226 26.16 -11.66 -33.15
N ASP A 227 26.42 -10.40 -32.81
CA ASP A 227 26.69 -10.00 -31.42
C ASP A 227 25.39 -10.14 -30.60
N LEU A 228 25.27 -11.26 -29.88
CA LEU A 228 24.26 -11.48 -28.85
C LEU A 228 24.67 -10.69 -27.60
N THR A 229 24.40 -9.39 -27.58
CA THR A 229 24.49 -8.53 -26.37
C THR A 229 23.36 -8.82 -25.40
#